data_AF-A0A1W6N5A6-F1
#
_entry.id   AF-A0A1W6N5A6-F1
#
_cell.length_a   1.000
_cell.length_b   1.000
_cell.length_c   1.000
_cell.angle_alpha   90.00
_cell.angle_beta   90.00
_cell.angle_gamma   90.00
#
_symmetry.space_group_name_H-M   'P 1'
#
loop_
_entity.id
_entity.type
_entity.pdbx_description
1 polymer ?
#
loop_
_entity_poly.entity_id
_entity_poly.type
_entity_poly.pdbx_seq_one_letter_code
_entity_poly.pdbx_strand_id
1 'polypeptide(L)'
;MSLCCCERIKTSFEKIKNGMSRHPLRFTLFVIMVIIIGTFLIRNFFADWLNPPQGCSLENASEEVDAFLYFFTGVATTALALIAYMQLVPIKRDIEGSFLLEIIKLWEMPQQNEARLLIDNILSKGKKNISDSEKVIKRFKELEEKKTKEKKEYHMITDFLNLLEMMGYFYKKEYISLEQFDELMGTTIIEYGDIFDDCFIKKIKPKQPTALKYFKDLATDVKNRREMIKND
;
A
#
# COMPACT_ATOMS: atom_id res chain seq x y z
N MET A 1 1.32 -4.91 24.89
CA MET A 1 0.17 -4.44 24.09
C MET A 1 0.39 -4.54 22.57
N SER A 2 1.34 -5.38 22.09
CA SER A 2 1.71 -5.52 20.67
C SER A 2 1.07 -6.75 19.98
N LEU A 3 0.58 -7.73 20.76
CA LEU A 3 0.03 -8.99 20.23
C LEU A 3 -1.39 -8.86 19.62
N CYS A 4 -2.17 -7.85 20.00
CA CYS A 4 -3.58 -7.75 19.60
C CYS A 4 -3.77 -7.26 18.14
N CYS A 5 -2.81 -6.51 17.59
CA CYS A 5 -2.83 -6.12 16.17
C CYS A 5 -2.59 -7.32 15.24
N CYS A 6 -1.71 -8.24 15.64
CA CYS A 6 -1.30 -9.36 14.79
C CYS A 6 -2.44 -10.38 14.59
N GLU A 7 -3.23 -10.66 15.63
CA GLU A 7 -4.38 -11.58 15.53
C GLU A 7 -5.56 -11.00 14.72
N ARG A 8 -5.77 -9.68 14.75
CA ARG A 8 -6.81 -9.00 13.96
C ARG A 8 -6.50 -8.96 12.46
N ILE A 9 -5.22 -8.82 12.11
CA ILE A 9 -4.77 -8.87 10.72
C ILE A 9 -4.97 -10.29 10.16
N LYS A 10 -4.71 -11.32 10.96
CA LYS A 10 -4.88 -12.73 10.56
C LYS A 10 -6.34 -13.10 10.26
N THR A 11 -7.29 -12.62 11.07
CA THR A 11 -8.73 -12.85 10.86
C THR A 11 -9.29 -12.08 9.66
N SER A 12 -8.72 -10.92 9.34
CA SER A 12 -9.09 -10.17 8.14
C SER A 12 -8.60 -10.89 6.86
N PHE A 13 -7.40 -11.48 6.91
CA PHE A 13 -6.85 -12.32 5.82
C PHE A 13 -7.72 -13.55 5.51
N GLU A 14 -8.27 -14.23 6.53
CA GLU A 14 -9.16 -15.39 6.31
C GLU A 14 -10.50 -15.01 5.66
N LYS A 15 -11.05 -13.83 5.98
CA LYS A 15 -12.27 -13.33 5.32
C LYS A 15 -12.03 -12.96 3.85
N ILE A 16 -10.87 -12.42 3.52
CA ILE A 16 -10.47 -12.10 2.13
C ILE A 16 -10.31 -13.39 1.30
N LYS A 17 -9.74 -14.46 1.90
CA LYS A 17 -9.65 -15.78 1.25
C LYS A 17 -11.01 -16.32 0.79
N ASN A 18 -12.07 -16.05 1.55
CA ASN A 18 -13.42 -16.54 1.27
C ASN A 18 -14.21 -15.63 0.29
N GLY A 19 -13.72 -14.43 -0.05
CA GLY A 19 -14.37 -13.49 -0.97
C GLY A 19 -13.97 -13.61 -2.44
N MET A 20 -12.89 -14.32 -2.76
CA MET A 20 -12.24 -14.40 -4.09
C MET A 20 -12.99 -15.20 -5.18
N SER A 21 -14.33 -15.33 -5.11
CA SER A 21 -15.10 -16.23 -5.99
C SER A 21 -15.81 -15.54 -7.19
N ARG A 22 -15.53 -14.27 -7.53
CA ARG A 22 -16.40 -13.50 -8.46
C ARG A 22 -15.90 -13.19 -9.87
N HIS A 23 -14.87 -13.88 -10.40
CA HIS A 23 -14.50 -13.74 -11.82
C HIS A 23 -14.25 -15.05 -12.61
N PRO A 24 -15.11 -16.08 -12.54
CA PRO A 24 -14.89 -17.32 -13.29
C PRO A 24 -15.10 -17.16 -14.81
N LEU A 25 -16.10 -16.38 -15.25
CA LEU A 25 -16.58 -16.48 -16.63
C LEU A 25 -15.60 -15.96 -17.70
N ARG A 26 -14.99 -14.78 -17.49
CA ARG A 26 -14.04 -14.19 -18.45
C ARG A 26 -12.72 -14.98 -18.52
N PHE A 27 -12.32 -15.53 -17.37
CA PHE A 27 -11.14 -16.39 -17.25
C PHE A 27 -11.33 -17.72 -17.96
N THR A 28 -12.49 -18.39 -17.78
CA THR A 28 -12.83 -19.62 -18.50
C THR A 28 -12.81 -19.41 -20.01
N LEU A 29 -13.33 -18.28 -20.50
CA LEU A 29 -13.33 -17.95 -21.93
C LEU A 29 -11.92 -17.73 -22.51
N PHE A 30 -11.04 -17.03 -21.79
CA PHE A 30 -9.65 -16.82 -22.22
C PHE A 30 -8.86 -18.14 -22.27
N VAL A 31 -9.00 -18.98 -21.24
CA VAL A 31 -8.33 -20.30 -21.19
C VAL A 31 -8.85 -21.19 -22.32
N ILE A 32 -10.16 -21.22 -22.57
CA ILE A 32 -10.75 -21.95 -23.71
C ILE A 32 -10.17 -21.44 -25.04
N MET A 33 -10.06 -20.12 -25.22
CA MET A 33 -9.49 -19.55 -26.45
C MET A 33 -8.03 -19.96 -26.67
N VAL A 34 -7.20 -19.94 -25.62
CA VAL A 34 -5.80 -20.37 -25.69
C VAL A 34 -5.70 -21.87 -26.00
N ILE A 35 -6.57 -22.71 -25.43
CA ILE A 35 -6.62 -24.15 -25.74
C ILE A 35 -7.05 -24.38 -27.19
N ILE A 36 -8.04 -23.64 -27.71
CA ILE A 36 -8.50 -23.75 -29.10
C ILE A 36 -7.38 -23.38 -30.07
N ILE A 37 -6.68 -22.26 -29.83
CA ILE A 37 -5.57 -21.84 -30.68
C ILE A 37 -4.40 -22.83 -30.58
N GLY A 38 -4.06 -23.27 -29.37
CA GLY A 38 -3.00 -24.25 -29.15
C GLY A 38 -3.28 -25.57 -29.86
N THR A 39 -4.50 -26.09 -29.77
CA THR A 39 -4.91 -27.33 -30.47
C THR A 39 -4.95 -27.16 -31.98
N PHE A 40 -5.34 -25.99 -32.50
CA PHE A 40 -5.28 -25.69 -33.93
C PHE A 40 -3.84 -25.65 -34.46
N LEU A 41 -2.92 -25.01 -33.74
CA LEU A 41 -1.51 -24.93 -34.10
C LEU A 41 -0.82 -26.31 -34.04
N ILE A 42 -1.08 -27.09 -32.98
CA ILE A 42 -0.58 -28.47 -32.87
C ILE A 42 -1.11 -29.33 -34.02
N ARG A 43 -2.39 -29.23 -34.35
CA ARG A 43 -2.99 -29.99 -35.46
C ARG A 43 -2.32 -29.65 -36.79
N ASN A 44 -2.09 -28.38 -37.08
CA ASN A 44 -1.44 -27.97 -38.33
C ASN A 44 0.02 -28.42 -38.39
N PHE A 45 0.75 -28.30 -37.27
CA PHE A 45 2.13 -28.78 -37.17
C PHE A 45 2.22 -30.31 -37.40
N PHE A 46 1.35 -31.11 -36.76
CA PHE A 46 1.32 -32.56 -36.99
C PHE A 46 0.84 -32.93 -38.40
N ALA A 47 -0.04 -32.14 -39.01
CA ALA A 47 -0.48 -32.37 -40.39
C ALA A 47 0.66 -32.13 -41.40
N ASP A 48 1.47 -31.09 -41.19
CA ASP A 48 2.66 -30.80 -42.00
C ASP A 48 3.78 -31.82 -41.72
N TRP A 49 3.92 -32.30 -40.48
CA TRP A 49 4.88 -33.36 -40.13
C TRP A 49 4.52 -34.73 -40.69
N LEU A 50 3.22 -35.09 -40.74
CA LEU A 50 2.74 -36.35 -41.33
C LEU A 50 2.76 -36.35 -42.86
N ASN A 51 2.68 -35.17 -43.49
CA ASN A 51 2.80 -34.98 -44.94
C ASN A 51 3.90 -33.96 -45.25
N PRO A 52 5.18 -34.31 -45.01
CA PRO A 52 6.26 -33.35 -45.20
C PRO A 52 6.32 -32.95 -46.69
N PRO A 53 6.42 -31.65 -47.02
CA PRO A 53 6.66 -31.22 -48.38
C PRO A 53 7.96 -31.85 -48.90
N GLN A 54 7.98 -32.26 -50.17
CA GLN A 54 9.13 -32.95 -50.77
C GLN A 54 10.40 -32.09 -50.64
N GLY A 55 11.33 -32.50 -49.75
CA GLY A 55 12.62 -31.83 -49.56
C GLY A 55 13.12 -31.66 -48.12
N CYS A 56 12.32 -31.95 -47.08
CA CYS A 56 12.79 -31.82 -45.69
C CYS A 56 13.70 -32.98 -45.24
N SER A 57 14.92 -32.68 -44.79
CA SER A 57 15.83 -33.63 -44.13
C SER A 57 15.42 -33.84 -42.66
N LEU A 58 15.78 -35.00 -42.09
CA LEU A 58 15.43 -35.38 -40.71
C LEU A 58 16.00 -34.40 -39.65
N GLU A 59 17.10 -33.71 -39.97
CA GLU A 59 17.81 -32.77 -39.11
C GLU A 59 17.08 -31.42 -38.99
N ASN A 60 16.47 -30.94 -40.09
CA ASN A 60 15.62 -29.76 -40.07
C ASN A 60 14.31 -30.00 -39.29
N ALA A 61 13.81 -31.24 -39.30
CA ALA A 61 12.60 -31.61 -38.57
C ALA A 61 12.80 -31.58 -37.04
N SER A 62 14.00 -31.88 -36.52
CA SER A 62 14.26 -31.74 -35.07
C SER A 62 14.38 -30.29 -34.63
N GLU A 63 15.02 -29.43 -35.44
CA GLU A 63 15.11 -28.00 -35.14
C GLU A 63 13.74 -27.30 -35.16
N GLU A 64 12.86 -27.67 -36.08
CA GLU A 64 11.49 -27.17 -36.13
C GLU A 64 10.64 -27.62 -34.92
N VAL A 65 10.83 -28.86 -34.45
CA VAL A 65 10.17 -29.36 -33.23
C VAL A 65 10.65 -28.61 -31.99
N ASP A 66 11.96 -28.38 -31.87
CA ASP A 66 12.51 -27.62 -30.74
C ASP A 66 12.05 -26.17 -30.76
N ALA A 67 12.08 -25.49 -31.91
CA ALA A 67 11.56 -24.14 -32.06
C ALA A 67 10.07 -24.04 -31.70
N PHE A 68 9.28 -25.04 -32.07
CA PHE A 68 7.87 -25.13 -31.72
C PHE A 68 7.66 -25.34 -30.21
N LEU A 69 8.43 -26.21 -29.57
CA LEU A 69 8.40 -26.42 -28.12
C LEU A 69 8.83 -25.15 -27.36
N TYR A 70 9.86 -24.44 -27.81
CA TYR A 70 10.28 -23.17 -27.24
C TYR A 70 9.22 -22.08 -27.39
N PHE A 71 8.55 -22.03 -28.54
CA PHE A 71 7.42 -21.12 -28.74
C PHE A 71 6.26 -21.42 -27.78
N PHE A 72 5.84 -22.68 -27.66
CA PHE A 72 4.76 -23.08 -26.75
C PHE A 72 5.09 -22.84 -25.28
N THR A 73 6.31 -23.15 -24.86
CA THR A 73 6.78 -22.88 -23.50
C THR A 73 6.84 -21.37 -23.21
N GLY A 74 7.26 -20.54 -24.17
CA GLY A 74 7.21 -19.08 -24.08
C GLY A 74 5.79 -18.52 -23.96
N VAL A 75 4.86 -19.00 -24.78
CA VAL A 75 3.44 -18.61 -24.70
C VAL A 75 2.81 -19.06 -23.37
N ALA A 76 3.07 -20.30 -22.94
CA ALA A 76 2.54 -20.84 -21.71
C ALA A 76 3.07 -20.10 -20.47
N THR A 77 4.37 -19.81 -20.42
CA THR A 77 4.97 -19.03 -19.32
C THR A 77 4.45 -17.59 -19.28
N THR A 78 4.30 -16.94 -20.43
CA THR A 78 3.71 -15.59 -20.52
C THR A 78 2.25 -15.59 -20.06
N ALA A 79 1.47 -16.58 -20.47
CA ALA A 79 0.09 -16.74 -20.02
C ALA A 79 0.01 -16.96 -18.50
N LEU A 80 0.88 -17.80 -17.93
CA LEU A 80 0.96 -18.00 -16.48
C LEU A 80 1.34 -16.71 -15.73
N ALA A 81 2.28 -15.92 -16.26
CA ALA A 81 2.68 -14.65 -15.68
C ALA A 81 1.52 -13.63 -15.71
N LEU A 82 0.76 -13.56 -16.81
CA LEU A 82 -0.44 -12.73 -16.92
C LEU A 82 -1.54 -13.19 -15.96
N ILE A 83 -1.75 -14.50 -15.79
CA ILE A 83 -2.71 -15.05 -14.84
C ILE A 83 -2.32 -14.68 -13.42
N ALA A 84 -1.05 -14.87 -13.05
CA ALA A 84 -0.54 -14.48 -11.74
C ALA A 84 -0.73 -12.98 -11.52
N TYR A 85 -0.40 -12.14 -12.49
CA TYR A 85 -0.61 -10.69 -12.42
C TYR A 85 -2.09 -10.33 -12.22
N MET A 86 -2.99 -10.88 -13.03
CA MET A 86 -4.43 -10.62 -12.95
C MET A 86 -5.05 -11.07 -11.62
N GLN A 87 -4.49 -12.10 -10.97
CA GLN A 87 -4.93 -12.53 -9.65
C GLN A 87 -4.31 -11.68 -8.52
N LEU A 88 -3.06 -11.24 -8.67
CA LEU A 88 -2.36 -10.46 -7.65
C LEU A 88 -2.86 -9.01 -7.56
N VAL A 89 -3.27 -8.40 -8.67
CA VAL A 89 -3.80 -7.02 -8.69
C VAL A 89 -5.03 -6.83 -7.79
N PRO A 90 -6.12 -7.62 -7.90
CA PRO A 90 -7.28 -7.48 -7.02
C PRO A 90 -6.93 -7.81 -5.57
N ILE A 91 -6.07 -8.80 -5.32
CA ILE A 91 -5.60 -9.12 -3.96
C ILE A 91 -4.87 -7.92 -3.35
N LYS A 92 -3.97 -7.28 -4.11
CA LYS A 92 -3.26 -6.08 -3.67
C LYS A 92 -4.24 -4.96 -3.33
N ARG A 93 -5.24 -4.71 -4.20
CA ARG A 93 -6.27 -3.68 -3.95
C ARG A 93 -7.12 -3.97 -2.71
N ASP A 94 -7.51 -5.23 -2.48
CA ASP A 94 -8.30 -5.62 -1.30
C ASP A 94 -7.48 -5.45 -0.01
N ILE A 95 -6.18 -5.76 -0.06
CA ILE A 95 -5.25 -5.56 1.06
C ILE A 95 -5.08 -4.07 1.36
N GLU A 96 -4.79 -3.26 0.32
CA GLU A 96 -4.68 -1.79 0.43
C GLU A 96 -5.95 -1.20 1.04
N GLY A 97 -7.12 -1.56 0.51
CA GLY A 97 -8.42 -1.11 1.02
C GLY A 97 -8.64 -1.52 2.48
N SER A 98 -8.20 -2.71 2.89
CA SER A 98 -8.31 -3.16 4.28
C SER A 98 -7.44 -2.33 5.24
N PHE A 99 -6.21 -2.01 4.86
CA PHE A 99 -5.34 -1.15 5.66
C PHE A 99 -5.85 0.29 5.72
N LEU A 100 -6.36 0.82 4.61
CA LEU A 100 -6.97 2.14 4.54
C LEU A 100 -8.20 2.23 5.46
N LEU A 101 -9.08 1.23 5.42
CA LEU A 101 -10.24 1.15 6.31
C LEU A 101 -9.85 1.09 7.79
N GLU A 102 -8.75 0.40 8.13
CA GLU A 102 -8.26 0.38 9.50
C GLU A 102 -7.77 1.76 9.93
N ILE A 103 -7.02 2.47 9.08
CA ILE A 103 -6.61 3.85 9.36
C ILE A 103 -7.82 4.74 9.58
N ILE A 104 -8.86 4.68 8.73
CA ILE A 104 -10.09 5.48 8.89
C ILE A 104 -10.75 5.19 10.23
N LYS A 105 -10.92 3.92 10.58
CA LYS A 105 -11.51 3.53 11.87
C LYS A 105 -10.70 4.07 13.04
N LEU A 106 -9.37 4.00 12.98
CA LEU A 106 -8.50 4.55 14.01
C LEU A 106 -8.64 6.08 14.08
N TRP A 107 -8.66 6.75 12.93
CA TRP A 107 -8.78 8.19 12.78
C TRP A 107 -10.08 8.77 13.33
N GLU A 108 -11.18 8.01 13.21
CA GLU A 108 -12.51 8.37 13.71
C GLU A 108 -12.73 8.04 15.19
N MET A 109 -11.76 7.39 15.85
CA MET A 109 -11.91 7.09 17.26
C MET A 109 -12.01 8.36 18.13
N PRO A 110 -12.87 8.37 19.16
CA PRO A 110 -13.04 9.52 20.04
C PRO A 110 -11.72 10.03 20.64
N GLN A 111 -10.80 9.12 21.01
CA GLN A 111 -9.50 9.50 21.56
C GLN A 111 -8.64 10.29 20.57
N GLN A 112 -8.70 9.93 19.28
CA GLN A 112 -7.95 10.65 18.24
C GLN A 112 -8.57 12.02 17.98
N ASN A 113 -9.90 12.11 18.02
CA ASN A 113 -10.57 13.40 17.91
C ASN A 113 -10.24 14.33 19.09
N GLU A 114 -10.24 13.80 20.32
CA GLU A 114 -9.80 14.54 21.51
C GLU A 114 -8.32 14.99 21.40
N ALA A 115 -7.45 14.13 20.85
CA ALA A 115 -6.04 14.47 20.62
C ALA A 115 -5.87 15.62 19.61
N ARG A 116 -6.60 15.58 18.47
CA ARG A 116 -6.59 16.66 17.48
C ARG A 116 -7.07 17.98 18.07
N LEU A 117 -8.20 17.96 18.78
CA LEU A 117 -8.72 19.15 19.47
C LEU A 117 -7.73 19.71 20.50
N LEU A 118 -6.99 18.84 21.20
CA LEU A 118 -5.95 19.27 22.13
C LEU A 118 -4.80 19.95 21.39
N ILE A 119 -4.35 19.41 20.26
CA ILE A 119 -3.32 20.02 19.41
C ILE A 119 -3.80 21.38 18.89
N ASP A 120 -5.00 21.47 18.34
CA ASP A 120 -5.57 22.73 17.84
C ASP A 120 -5.67 23.80 18.94
N ASN A 121 -6.04 23.38 20.16
CA ASN A 121 -6.04 24.26 21.33
C ASN A 121 -4.63 24.75 21.70
N ILE A 122 -3.60 23.93 21.55
CA ILE A 122 -2.20 24.34 21.78
C ILE A 122 -1.77 25.37 20.74
N LEU A 123 -2.12 25.15 19.48
CA LEU A 123 -1.75 26.03 18.36
C LEU A 123 -2.42 27.40 18.48
N SER A 124 -3.72 27.43 18.79
CA SER A 124 -4.52 28.65 18.91
C SER A 124 -4.18 29.51 20.13
N LYS A 125 -3.78 28.90 21.25
CA LYS A 125 -3.40 29.62 22.49
C LYS A 125 -1.93 30.04 22.52
N GLY A 126 -1.12 29.59 21.57
CA GLY A 126 0.31 29.89 21.53
C GLY A 126 0.64 31.33 21.14
N LYS A 127 1.81 31.81 21.56
CA LYS A 127 2.33 33.12 21.12
C LYS A 127 2.57 33.08 19.61
N LYS A 128 2.19 34.14 18.89
CA LYS A 128 2.31 34.25 17.42
C LYS A 128 3.75 34.15 16.89
N ASN A 129 4.76 34.44 17.72
CA ASN A 129 6.17 34.50 17.32
C ASN A 129 6.93 33.18 17.51
N ILE A 130 6.24 32.09 17.84
CA ILE A 130 6.83 30.76 18.05
C ILE A 130 6.27 29.85 16.96
N SER A 131 7.10 28.97 16.38
CA SER A 131 6.61 28.02 15.37
C SER A 131 5.59 27.06 15.98
N ASP A 132 4.69 26.55 15.15
CA ASP A 132 3.66 25.62 15.60
C ASP A 132 4.28 24.32 16.18
N SER A 133 5.34 23.82 15.55
CA SER A 133 6.11 22.69 16.07
C SER A 133 6.67 22.97 17.48
N GLU A 134 7.24 24.14 17.73
CA GLU A 134 7.79 24.51 19.04
C GLU A 134 6.72 24.66 20.12
N LYS A 135 5.53 25.18 19.79
CA LYS A 135 4.40 25.24 20.72
C LYS A 135 4.01 23.85 21.20
N VAL A 136 3.87 22.90 20.27
CA VAL A 136 3.48 21.52 20.59
C VAL A 136 4.58 20.81 21.38
N ILE A 137 5.86 20.97 21.00
CA ILE A 137 7.01 20.40 21.74
C ILE A 137 7.03 20.89 23.19
N LYS A 138 6.86 22.20 23.39
CA LYS A 138 6.89 22.78 24.74
C LYS A 138 5.80 22.19 25.61
N ARG A 139 4.55 22.16 25.10
CA ARG A 139 3.44 21.58 25.84
C ARG A 139 3.64 20.09 26.10
N PHE A 140 4.13 19.33 25.13
CA PHE A 140 4.39 17.90 25.28
C PHE A 140 5.39 17.63 26.41
N LYS A 141 6.49 18.40 26.49
CA LYS A 141 7.47 18.29 27.57
C LYS A 141 6.90 18.65 28.94
N GLU A 142 6.11 19.73 29.01
CA GLU A 142 5.41 20.10 30.25
C GLU A 142 4.50 18.96 30.76
N LEU A 143 3.78 18.29 29.85
CA LEU A 143 2.90 17.16 30.16
C LEU A 143 3.70 15.92 30.58
N GLU A 144 4.88 15.68 29.98
CA GLU A 144 5.76 14.55 30.31
C GLU A 144 6.29 14.64 31.76
N GLU A 145 6.57 15.84 32.24
CA GLU A 145 7.09 16.11 33.58
C GLU A 145 6.02 15.95 34.69
N LYS A 146 4.75 16.26 34.39
CA LYS A 146 3.65 16.29 35.37
C LYS A 146 2.81 15.00 35.37
N LYS A 147 3.37 13.93 35.94
CA LYS A 147 2.91 12.53 35.75
C LYS A 147 1.53 12.08 36.29
N THR A 148 0.69 12.89 36.94
CA THR A 148 -0.48 12.35 37.71
C THR A 148 -1.90 12.70 37.21
N LYS A 149 -2.15 13.87 36.61
CA LYS A 149 -3.47 14.21 35.99
C LYS A 149 -3.36 14.58 34.51
N GLU A 150 -2.25 15.20 34.13
CA GLU A 150 -1.86 15.55 32.76
C GLU A 150 -1.46 14.32 31.91
N LYS A 151 -1.41 13.14 32.53
CA LYS A 151 -1.12 11.86 31.87
C LYS A 151 -2.13 11.51 30.77
N LYS A 152 -3.41 11.88 30.92
CA LYS A 152 -4.45 11.60 29.90
C LYS A 152 -4.15 12.35 28.60
N GLU A 153 -3.86 13.65 28.71
CA GLU A 153 -3.47 14.51 27.57
C GLU A 153 -2.18 14.00 26.91
N TYR A 154 -1.18 13.65 27.72
CA TYR A 154 0.05 13.05 27.22
C TYR A 154 -0.19 11.76 26.42
N HIS A 155 -1.01 10.85 26.96
CA HIS A 155 -1.35 9.60 26.29
C HIS A 155 -2.13 9.84 24.98
N MET A 156 -3.06 10.79 24.97
CA MET A 156 -3.79 11.16 23.75
C MET A 156 -2.87 11.62 22.63
N ILE A 157 -1.96 12.56 22.91
CA ILE A 157 -1.00 13.04 21.91
C ILE A 157 -0.11 11.89 21.46
N THR A 158 0.36 11.06 22.38
CA THR A 158 1.20 9.90 22.05
C THR A 158 0.47 8.90 21.15
N ASP A 159 -0.79 8.58 21.43
CA ASP A 159 -1.60 7.66 20.64
C ASP A 159 -1.89 8.23 19.25
N PHE A 160 -2.06 9.54 19.14
CA PHE A 160 -2.19 10.22 17.85
C PHE A 160 -0.89 10.16 17.05
N LEU A 161 0.25 10.44 17.67
CA LEU A 161 1.56 10.29 17.02
C LEU A 161 1.79 8.85 16.53
N ASN A 162 1.38 7.85 17.30
CA ASN A 162 1.49 6.45 16.89
C ASN A 162 0.61 6.13 15.66
N LEU A 163 -0.56 6.77 15.53
CA LEU A 163 -1.39 6.65 14.34
C LEU A 163 -0.67 7.25 13.12
N LEU A 164 -0.08 8.44 13.26
CA LEU A 164 0.69 9.07 12.17
C LEU A 164 1.90 8.19 11.78
N GLU A 165 2.61 7.61 12.74
CA GLU A 165 3.69 6.65 12.48
C GLU A 165 3.21 5.42 11.72
N MET A 166 2.02 4.91 12.05
CA MET A 166 1.43 3.78 11.35
C MET A 166 1.13 4.13 9.88
N MET A 167 0.58 5.32 9.64
CA MET A 167 0.34 5.82 8.27
C MET A 167 1.67 5.92 7.49
N GLY A 168 2.69 6.53 8.08
CA GLY A 168 4.02 6.62 7.49
C GLY A 168 4.64 5.24 7.22
N TYR A 169 4.46 4.29 8.13
CA TYR A 169 4.94 2.92 7.96
C TYR A 169 4.23 2.20 6.82
N PHE A 170 2.90 2.31 6.72
CA PHE A 170 2.13 1.69 5.62
C PHE A 170 2.48 2.30 4.27
N TYR A 171 2.71 3.62 4.22
CA TYR A 171 3.24 4.28 3.04
C TYR A 171 4.62 3.72 2.66
N LYS A 172 5.57 3.70 3.59
CA LYS A 172 6.95 3.27 3.31
C LYS A 172 7.06 1.81 2.90
N LYS A 173 6.13 0.97 3.35
CA LYS A 173 6.03 -0.45 2.99
C LYS A 173 5.18 -0.72 1.76
N GLU A 174 4.70 0.32 1.10
CA GLU A 174 3.85 0.21 -0.10
C GLU A 174 2.59 -0.62 0.15
N TYR A 175 2.09 -0.61 1.39
CA TYR A 175 0.83 -1.26 1.76
C TYR A 175 -0.40 -0.44 1.38
N ILE A 176 -0.22 0.86 1.16
CA ILE A 176 -1.21 1.82 0.67
C ILE A 176 -0.47 2.75 -0.28
N SER A 177 -1.05 3.03 -1.45
CA SER A 177 -0.42 3.90 -2.44
C SER A 177 -0.48 5.38 -2.02
N LEU A 178 0.42 6.20 -2.58
CA LEU A 178 0.41 7.64 -2.38
C LEU A 178 -0.91 8.26 -2.83
N GLU A 179 -1.49 7.80 -3.94
CA GLU A 179 -2.75 8.34 -4.45
C GLU A 179 -3.91 8.11 -3.48
N GLN A 180 -3.99 6.92 -2.88
CA GLN A 180 -5.04 6.58 -1.92
C GLN A 180 -4.93 7.40 -0.64
N PHE A 181 -3.70 7.63 -0.14
CA PHE A 181 -3.49 8.53 1.00
C PHE A 181 -3.90 9.97 0.68
N ASP A 182 -3.53 10.45 -0.50
CA ASP A 182 -3.83 11.81 -0.95
C ASP A 182 -5.34 12.04 -1.12
N GLU A 183 -6.05 11.14 -1.80
CA GLU A 183 -7.51 11.23 -1.98
C GLU A 183 -8.26 11.27 -0.66
N LEU A 184 -7.85 10.45 0.30
CA LEU A 184 -8.60 10.27 1.54
C LEU A 184 -8.28 11.36 2.58
N MET A 185 -7.00 11.67 2.78
CA MET A 185 -6.54 12.50 3.91
C MET A 185 -5.44 13.49 3.54
N GLY A 186 -5.20 13.75 2.26
CA GLY A 186 -3.99 14.48 1.85
C GLY A 186 -3.85 15.88 2.46
N THR A 187 -4.93 16.64 2.66
CA THR A 187 -4.86 17.97 3.31
C THR A 187 -4.38 17.84 4.75
N THR A 188 -4.99 16.92 5.49
CA THR A 188 -4.70 16.69 6.89
C THR A 188 -3.31 16.09 7.12
N ILE A 189 -2.87 15.22 6.22
CA ILE A 189 -1.50 14.69 6.23
C ILE A 189 -0.48 15.84 6.07
N ILE A 190 -0.73 16.79 5.17
CA ILE A 190 0.14 17.96 4.98
C ILE A 190 0.16 18.82 6.25
N GLU A 191 -1.02 19.17 6.79
CA GLU A 191 -1.14 20.02 7.99
C GLU A 191 -0.35 19.45 9.18
N TYR A 192 -0.53 18.17 9.49
CA TYR A 192 0.22 17.54 10.59
C TYR A 192 1.68 17.27 10.23
N GLY A 193 2.01 17.08 8.96
CA GLY A 193 3.40 17.00 8.49
C GLY A 193 4.19 18.29 8.74
N ASP A 194 3.54 19.45 8.56
CA ASP A 194 4.12 20.76 8.84
C ASP A 194 4.30 21.00 10.36
N ILE A 195 3.36 20.52 11.19
CA ILE A 195 3.43 20.63 12.66
C ILE A 195 4.50 19.69 13.26
N PHE A 196 4.57 18.44 12.79
CA PHE A 196 5.48 17.42 13.31
C PHE A 196 6.78 17.31 12.50
N ASP A 197 7.43 18.46 12.33
CA ASP A 197 8.67 18.63 11.57
C ASP A 197 9.88 17.87 12.17
N ASP A 198 11.05 18.00 11.53
CA ASP A 198 12.28 17.37 12.02
C ASP A 198 12.70 17.85 13.42
N CYS A 199 12.34 19.08 13.78
CA CYS A 199 12.62 19.65 15.10
C CYS A 199 11.79 18.92 16.17
N PHE A 200 10.51 18.67 15.88
CA PHE A 200 9.63 17.85 16.71
C PHE A 200 10.19 16.44 16.90
N ILE A 201 10.49 15.74 15.80
CA ILE A 201 10.97 14.34 15.83
C ILE A 201 12.24 14.22 16.68
N LYS A 202 13.21 15.11 16.44
CA LYS A 202 14.50 15.09 17.16
C LYS A 202 14.34 15.37 18.66
N LYS A 203 13.41 16.23 19.06
CA LYS A 203 13.22 16.64 20.46
C LYS A 203 12.35 15.68 21.26
N ILE A 204 11.48 14.90 20.62
CA ILE A 204 10.46 14.07 21.30
C ILE A 204 10.82 12.57 21.23
N LYS A 205 11.38 12.08 20.12
CA LYS A 205 11.80 10.66 19.96
C LYS A 205 13.26 10.54 19.50
N PRO A 206 14.25 10.95 20.33
CA PRO A 206 15.67 10.96 19.93
C PRO A 206 16.26 9.58 19.62
N LYS A 207 15.65 8.49 20.13
CA LYS A 207 16.18 7.12 19.99
C LYS A 207 15.56 6.30 18.85
N GLN A 208 14.41 6.69 18.29
CA GLN A 208 13.73 5.97 17.21
C GLN A 208 13.09 6.96 16.20
N PRO A 209 13.90 7.70 15.43
CA PRO A 209 13.40 8.72 14.50
C PRO A 209 12.70 8.14 13.26
N THR A 210 12.77 6.83 13.02
CA THR A 210 12.47 6.25 11.70
C THR A 210 10.99 6.24 11.32
N ALA A 211 10.08 5.94 12.24
CA ALA A 211 8.65 5.77 11.89
C ALA A 211 7.95 7.12 11.66
N LEU A 212 8.18 8.11 12.52
CA LEU A 212 7.60 9.45 12.35
C LEU A 212 8.24 10.21 11.17
N LYS A 213 9.51 9.89 10.85
CA LYS A 213 10.14 10.36 9.61
C LYS A 213 9.40 9.86 8.37
N TYR A 214 8.95 8.61 8.34
CA TYR A 214 8.17 8.10 7.21
C TYR A 214 6.84 8.83 7.02
N PHE A 215 6.22 9.29 8.11
CA PHE A 215 5.03 10.14 8.01
C PHE A 215 5.36 11.50 7.40
N LYS A 216 6.50 12.09 7.76
CA LYS A 216 6.97 13.33 7.13
C LYS A 216 7.28 13.15 5.65
N ASP A 217 7.94 12.05 5.28
CA ASP A 217 8.21 11.70 3.89
C ASP A 217 6.88 11.61 3.12
N LEU A 218 5.89 10.89 3.67
CA LEU A 218 4.52 10.83 3.13
C LEU A 218 3.91 12.22 2.94
N ALA A 219 3.97 13.10 3.95
CA ALA A 219 3.40 14.43 3.86
C ALA A 219 4.06 15.30 2.77
N THR A 220 5.38 15.17 2.62
CA THR A 220 6.14 15.87 1.57
C THR A 220 5.73 15.37 0.18
N ASP A 221 5.60 14.06 0.01
CA ASP A 221 5.24 13.46 -1.28
C ASP A 221 3.80 13.78 -1.67
N VAL A 222 2.86 13.79 -0.72
CA VAL A 222 1.47 14.22 -0.94
C VAL A 222 1.42 15.70 -1.36
N LYS A 223 2.21 16.56 -0.69
CA LYS A 223 2.30 17.98 -1.03
C LYS A 223 2.80 18.18 -2.47
N ASN A 224 3.92 17.55 -2.82
CA ASN A 224 4.52 17.62 -4.15
C ASN A 224 3.54 17.14 -5.23
N ARG A 225 2.84 16.02 -5.00
CA ARG A 225 1.85 15.49 -5.93
C ARG A 225 0.72 16.49 -6.20
N ARG A 226 0.18 17.12 -5.16
CA ARG A 226 -0.88 18.13 -5.32
C ARG A 226 -0.42 19.38 -6.04
N GLU A 227 0.84 19.78 -5.86
CA GLU A 227 1.43 20.90 -6.59
C GLU A 227 1.59 20.57 -8.07
N MET A 228 1.98 19.34 -8.42
CA MET A 228 2.04 18.88 -9.82
C MET A 228 0.66 18.91 -10.49
N ILE A 229 -0.38 18.34 -9.85
CA ILE A 229 -1.75 18.30 -10.39
C ILE A 229 -2.33 19.70 -10.63
N LYS A 230 -1.91 20.72 -9.86
CA LYS A 230 -2.38 22.10 -10.04
C LYS A 230 -1.76 22.83 -11.23
N ASN A 231 -0.61 22.35 -11.71
CA ASN A 231 0.15 22.98 -12.79
C ASN A 231 -0.07 22.29 -14.16
N ASP A 232 -0.81 21.18 -14.18
CA ASP A 232 -1.31 20.49 -15.38
C ASP A 232 -2.73 20.97 -15.75
#